data_AF-S4RLV6-F1
#
_entry.id   AF-S4RLV6-F1
#
_cell.length_a   1.000
_cell.length_b   1.000
_cell.length_c   1.000
_cell.angle_alpha   90.00
_cell.angle_beta   90.00
_cell.angle_gamma   90.00
#
_symmetry.space_group_name_H-M   'P 1'
#
loop_
_entity.id
_entity.type
_entity.pdbx_description
1 polymer ?
#
loop_
_entity_poly.entity_id
_entity_poly.type
_entity_poly.pdbx_seq_one_letter_code
_entity_poly.pdbx_strand_id
1 'polypeptide(L)'
;VTDGRSPTLDTNSAHNQLQISSDLRTMRTRVSQGHPDHPQRFDCCAQALCCESFSSGHHYWEVDVGDARWLGGSDTSWCLEKCGGIFSVFHGGVKTALSVRGAPSPCRIGLHLHWEGGLLAFYRADSMEVIHEVRKRFSQPLYPAMWVGYCNDRL
;
A
#
# COMPACT_ATOMS: atom_id res chain seq x y z
N VAL A 1 -8.82 19.80 -10.01
CA VAL A 1 -7.87 18.67 -9.87
C VAL A 1 -6.60 19.26 -9.31
N THR A 2 -6.43 19.25 -8.00
CA THR A 2 -5.23 19.79 -7.36
C THR A 2 -4.11 18.74 -7.43
N ASP A 3 -2.99 19.18 -8.00
CA ASP A 3 -1.68 18.52 -8.18
C ASP A 3 -1.61 17.01 -7.87
N GLY A 4 -1.80 16.18 -8.90
CA GLY A 4 -1.68 14.73 -8.85
C GLY A 4 -0.23 14.29 -8.66
N ARG A 5 0.35 14.53 -7.49
CA ARG A 5 1.66 13.98 -7.14
C ARG A 5 1.49 12.59 -6.60
N SER A 6 1.96 11.61 -7.37
CA SER A 6 2.13 10.24 -6.88
C SER A 6 3.06 10.25 -5.66
N PRO A 7 2.66 9.62 -4.54
CA PRO A 7 3.50 9.52 -3.36
C PRO A 7 4.88 8.91 -3.66
N THR A 8 5.89 9.33 -2.90
CA THR A 8 7.28 8.87 -3.00
C THR A 8 7.68 8.12 -1.74
N LEU A 9 8.49 7.08 -1.88
CA LEU A 9 8.91 6.20 -0.79
C LEU A 9 10.00 6.86 0.07
N ASP A 10 9.84 6.78 1.39
CA ASP A 10 10.84 7.22 2.36
C ASP A 10 11.87 6.11 2.62
N THR A 11 13.10 6.35 2.20
CA THR A 11 14.24 5.43 2.38
C THR A 11 14.69 5.28 3.83
N ASN A 12 14.37 6.26 4.70
CA ASN A 12 14.67 6.18 6.12
C ASN A 12 13.75 5.20 6.85
N SER A 13 12.49 5.10 6.41
CA SER A 13 11.54 4.11 6.93
C SER A 13 11.75 2.70 6.37
N ALA A 14 12.37 2.58 5.19
CA ALA A 14 12.42 1.32 4.45
C ALA A 14 13.21 0.22 5.17
N HIS A 15 12.61 -0.96 5.34
CA HIS A 15 13.31 -2.12 5.88
C HIS A 15 14.61 -2.45 5.12
N ASN A 16 15.60 -3.00 5.82
CA ASN A 16 16.95 -3.27 5.28
C ASN A 16 16.97 -4.21 4.05
N GLN A 17 15.94 -5.01 3.83
CA GLN A 17 15.82 -5.90 2.66
C GLN A 17 15.17 -5.25 1.44
N LEU A 18 14.78 -3.98 1.54
CA LEU A 18 14.10 -3.27 0.47
C LEU A 18 15.05 -2.44 -0.37
N GLN A 19 14.98 -2.65 -1.69
CA GLN A 19 15.56 -1.75 -2.67
C GLN A 19 14.47 -0.79 -3.15
N ILE A 20 14.75 0.51 -3.02
CA ILE A 20 13.92 1.59 -3.57
C ILE A 20 14.62 2.13 -4.82
N SER A 21 13.88 2.33 -5.90
CA SER A 21 14.39 2.94 -7.14
C SER A 21 14.80 4.40 -6.93
N SER A 22 15.67 4.93 -7.79
CA SER A 22 16.15 6.32 -7.68
C SER A 22 15.05 7.37 -7.80
N ASP A 23 13.93 7.04 -8.46
CA ASP A 23 12.74 7.91 -8.57
C ASP A 23 11.81 7.81 -7.35
N LEU A 24 12.16 6.98 -6.36
CA LEU A 24 11.41 6.74 -5.12
C LEU A 24 9.99 6.19 -5.35
N ARG A 25 9.72 5.56 -6.50
CA ARG A 25 8.35 5.07 -6.85
C ARG A 25 8.23 3.57 -6.95
N THR A 26 9.34 2.85 -6.99
CA THR A 26 9.36 1.39 -7.06
C THR A 26 10.03 0.81 -5.83
N MET A 27 9.37 -0.16 -5.21
CA MET A 27 9.92 -0.94 -4.10
C MET A 27 10.01 -2.41 -4.50
N ARG A 28 11.15 -3.05 -4.22
CA ARG A 28 11.37 -4.49 -4.47
C ARG A 28 12.09 -5.12 -3.29
N THR A 29 11.74 -6.36 -2.97
CA THR A 29 12.50 -7.18 -2.03
C THR A 29 13.79 -7.66 -2.67
N ARG A 30 14.90 -7.57 -1.93
CA ARG A 30 16.23 -8.03 -2.34
C ARG A 30 16.96 -8.65 -1.14
N VAL A 31 18.23 -8.98 -1.31
CA VAL A 31 19.14 -9.27 -0.18
C VAL A 31 19.30 -8.03 0.70
N SER A 32 19.79 -8.22 1.93
CA SER A 32 20.18 -7.13 2.84
C SER A 32 20.93 -6.02 2.09
N GLN A 33 20.44 -4.78 2.18
CA GLN A 33 21.01 -3.62 1.50
C GLN A 33 22.09 -2.93 2.34
N GLY A 34 22.19 -3.25 3.64
CA GLY A 34 23.12 -2.58 4.55
C GLY A 34 22.70 -1.14 4.87
N HIS A 35 21.41 -0.86 4.87
CA HIS A 35 20.89 0.46 5.24
C HIS A 35 21.27 0.78 6.69
N PRO A 36 21.69 2.02 7.00
CA PRO A 36 22.03 2.42 8.36
C PRO A 36 20.79 2.39 9.26
N ASP A 37 20.97 2.07 10.54
CA ASP A 37 19.87 2.11 11.50
C ASP A 37 19.24 3.50 11.55
N HIS A 38 17.91 3.54 11.62
CA HIS A 38 17.14 4.77 11.70
C HIS A 38 15.88 4.52 12.56
N PRO A 39 15.46 5.45 13.44
CA PRO A 39 14.34 5.22 14.36
C PRO A 39 12.99 5.00 13.67
N GLN A 40 12.84 5.45 12.42
CA GLN A 40 11.63 5.23 11.62
C GLN A 40 11.70 3.95 10.78
N ARG A 41 12.85 3.25 10.78
CA ARG A 41 13.08 2.08 9.95
C ARG A 41 12.29 0.90 10.49
N PHE A 42 11.54 0.24 9.62
CA PHE A 42 10.97 -1.06 9.96
C PHE A 42 12.09 -2.11 10.08
N ASP A 43 12.09 -2.86 11.16
CA ASP A 43 13.11 -3.85 11.54
C ASP A 43 12.63 -5.30 11.43
N CYS A 44 11.32 -5.53 11.58
CA CYS A 44 10.70 -6.85 11.55
C CYS A 44 10.03 -7.19 10.21
N CYS A 45 9.53 -6.19 9.48
CA CYS A 45 8.71 -6.36 8.29
C CYS A 45 9.30 -5.59 7.10
N ALA A 46 9.27 -6.17 5.90
CA ALA A 46 9.74 -5.55 4.66
C ALA A 46 8.85 -4.39 4.15
N GLN A 47 8.71 -3.32 4.94
CA GLN A 47 7.80 -2.19 4.77
C GLN A 47 8.54 -0.88 4.49
N ALA A 48 7.87 0.06 3.83
CA ALA A 48 8.27 1.46 3.75
C ALA A 48 7.03 2.38 3.74
N LEU A 49 7.16 3.54 4.37
CA LEU A 49 6.18 4.62 4.28
C LEU A 49 6.46 5.47 3.05
N CYS A 50 5.44 6.21 2.60
CA CYS A 50 5.66 7.34 1.71
C CYS A 50 5.97 8.61 2.50
N CYS A 51 6.69 9.55 1.88
CA CYS A 51 7.07 10.84 2.46
C CYS A 51 5.86 11.75 2.68
N GLU A 52 4.88 11.66 1.79
CA GLU A 52 3.71 12.52 1.79
C GLU A 52 2.67 12.06 2.82
N SER A 53 2.05 13.03 3.48
CA SER A 53 0.91 12.81 4.35
C SER A 53 -0.28 13.64 3.86
N PHE A 54 -1.47 13.08 3.99
CA PHE A 54 -2.70 13.71 3.55
C PHE A 54 -3.59 14.03 4.75
N SER A 55 -3.88 15.31 4.93
CA SER A 55 -4.69 15.85 6.04
C SER A 55 -5.92 16.65 5.58
N SER A 56 -6.13 16.76 4.26
CA SER A 56 -7.25 17.46 3.63
C SER A 56 -7.32 17.11 2.15
N GLY A 57 -8.49 17.22 1.53
CA GLY A 57 -8.71 17.18 0.10
C GLY A 57 -8.93 15.79 -0.50
N HIS A 58 -8.93 15.78 -1.83
CA HIS A 58 -9.02 14.59 -2.66
C HIS A 58 -7.64 14.21 -3.20
N HIS A 59 -7.25 12.97 -2.98
CA HIS A 59 -5.98 12.42 -3.46
C HIS A 59 -6.24 11.13 -4.23
N TYR A 60 -5.56 10.99 -5.35
CA TYR A 60 -5.66 9.85 -6.23
C TYR A 60 -4.26 9.41 -6.63
N TRP A 61 -3.96 8.13 -6.49
CA TRP A 61 -2.75 7.53 -7.06
C TRP A 61 -3.00 6.08 -7.44
N GLU A 62 -2.19 5.57 -8.35
CA GLU A 62 -2.23 4.18 -8.79
C GLU A 62 -0.93 3.48 -8.38
N VAL A 63 -1.04 2.20 -8.07
CA VAL A 63 0.08 1.34 -7.72
C VAL A 63 -0.04 0.01 -8.45
N ASP A 64 1.05 -0.41 -9.08
CA ASP A 64 1.16 -1.76 -9.62
C ASP A 64 1.44 -2.73 -8.45
N VAL A 65 0.57 -3.74 -8.27
CA VAL A 65 0.63 -4.69 -7.13
C VAL A 65 1.12 -6.07 -7.58
N GLY A 66 2.09 -6.61 -6.84
CA GLY A 66 2.58 -7.99 -6.94
C GLY A 66 2.02 -8.90 -5.84
N ASP A 67 2.48 -10.16 -5.79
CA ASP A 67 2.11 -11.09 -4.70
C ASP A 67 2.82 -10.74 -3.40
N ALA A 68 2.05 -10.53 -2.33
CA ALA A 68 2.57 -9.93 -1.11
C ALA A 68 1.62 -10.29 0.10
N ARG A 69 2.04 -10.39 1.40
CA ARG A 69 1.28 -10.36 2.69
C ARG A 69 1.93 -9.49 3.80
N TRP A 70 1.28 -8.78 4.75
CA TRP A 70 1.78 -8.40 6.14
C TRP A 70 1.44 -6.98 6.67
N LEU A 71 0.86 -6.02 5.91
CA LEU A 71 0.28 -4.78 6.51
C LEU A 71 -1.17 -5.04 6.97
N GLY A 72 -1.71 -4.33 7.98
CA GLY A 72 -3.12 -4.44 8.44
C GLY A 72 -3.34 -5.14 9.79
N GLY A 73 -2.27 -5.47 10.51
CA GLY A 73 -2.33 -6.15 11.81
C GLY A 73 -2.78 -5.29 12.99
N SER A 74 -2.83 -3.96 12.81
CA SER A 74 -3.32 -3.02 13.83
C SER A 74 -4.68 -2.43 13.44
N ASP A 75 -5.41 -1.90 14.43
CA ASP A 75 -6.67 -1.14 14.26
C ASP A 75 -6.47 0.26 13.63
N THR A 76 -5.22 0.62 13.36
CA THR A 76 -4.79 1.86 12.71
C THR A 76 -4.16 1.64 11.33
N SER A 77 -4.05 0.40 10.87
CA SER A 77 -3.49 0.06 9.57
C SER A 77 -4.49 -0.72 8.73
N TRP A 78 -4.45 -0.49 7.42
CA TRP A 78 -5.22 -1.22 6.42
C TRP A 78 -4.26 -1.66 5.33
N CYS A 79 -4.47 -2.87 4.81
CA CYS A 79 -3.74 -3.37 3.66
C CYS A 79 -4.67 -4.04 2.69
N LEU A 80 -4.51 -3.73 1.41
CA LEU A 80 -4.98 -4.56 0.35
C LEU A 80 -3.86 -5.52 -0.07
N GLU A 81 -4.14 -6.80 0.00
CA GLU A 81 -3.23 -7.89 -0.31
C GLU A 81 -3.72 -8.61 -1.57
N LYS A 82 -2.80 -9.07 -2.43
CA LYS A 82 -3.07 -10.05 -3.49
C LYS A 82 -2.14 -11.25 -3.30
N CYS A 83 -2.71 -12.46 -3.26
CA CYS A 83 -1.96 -13.71 -3.15
C CYS A 83 -2.61 -14.78 -4.03
N GLY A 84 -1.89 -15.26 -5.05
CA GLY A 84 -2.38 -16.34 -5.92
C GLY A 84 -3.67 -15.96 -6.65
N GLY A 85 -3.83 -14.68 -7.02
CA GLY A 85 -5.02 -14.15 -7.69
C GLY A 85 -6.20 -13.79 -6.79
N ILE A 86 -6.12 -14.09 -5.48
CA ILE A 86 -7.15 -13.72 -4.50
C ILE A 86 -6.77 -12.39 -3.86
N PHE A 87 -7.70 -11.43 -3.83
CA PHE A 87 -7.54 -10.19 -3.07
C PHE A 87 -8.04 -10.37 -1.65
N SER A 88 -7.42 -9.71 -0.69
CA SER A 88 -7.87 -9.65 0.69
C SER A 88 -7.60 -8.29 1.29
N VAL A 89 -8.45 -7.85 2.21
CA VAL A 89 -8.14 -6.69 3.07
C VAL A 89 -7.73 -7.20 4.44
N PHE A 90 -6.63 -6.68 4.97
CA PHE A 90 -6.22 -6.90 6.36
C PHE A 90 -6.40 -5.62 7.15
N HIS A 91 -7.12 -5.71 8.27
CA HIS A 91 -7.33 -4.61 9.21
C HIS A 91 -7.60 -5.14 10.62
N GLY A 92 -6.99 -4.56 11.65
CA GLY A 92 -7.21 -4.97 13.03
C GLY A 92 -6.85 -6.43 13.31
N GLY A 93 -5.93 -7.01 12.53
CA GLY A 93 -5.58 -8.43 12.63
C GLY A 93 -6.58 -9.37 11.96
N VAL A 94 -7.60 -8.84 11.28
CA VAL A 94 -8.63 -9.63 10.57
C VAL A 94 -8.39 -9.57 9.07
N LYS A 95 -8.28 -10.74 8.45
CA LYS A 95 -8.14 -10.89 6.99
C LYS A 95 -9.47 -11.26 6.37
N THR A 96 -9.93 -10.41 5.45
CA THR A 96 -11.20 -10.60 4.74
C THR A 96 -10.91 -10.78 3.26
N ALA A 97 -11.25 -11.95 2.71
CA ALA A 97 -11.12 -12.20 1.28
C ALA A 97 -12.12 -11.33 0.49
N LEU A 98 -11.66 -10.71 -0.59
CA LEU A 98 -12.48 -9.91 -1.49
C LEU A 98 -12.84 -10.72 -2.74
N SER A 99 -14.12 -10.70 -3.11
CA SER A 99 -14.57 -11.20 -4.41
C SER A 99 -14.35 -10.14 -5.49
N VAL A 100 -13.15 -10.10 -6.06
CA VAL A 100 -12.86 -9.24 -7.23
C VAL A 100 -13.40 -9.91 -8.48
N ARG A 101 -14.33 -9.24 -9.16
CA ARG A 101 -14.96 -9.74 -10.39
C ARG A 101 -14.16 -9.30 -11.62
N GLY A 102 -14.25 -10.09 -12.69
CA GLY A 102 -13.65 -9.79 -14.00
C GLY A 102 -12.23 -10.32 -14.17
N ALA A 103 -11.96 -10.97 -15.31
CA ALA A 103 -10.64 -11.44 -15.72
C ALA A 103 -10.02 -10.48 -16.75
N PRO A 104 -8.69 -10.28 -16.75
CA PRO A 104 -7.72 -10.80 -15.77
C PRO A 104 -7.82 -10.10 -14.41
N SER A 105 -7.26 -10.74 -13.38
CA SER A 105 -7.07 -10.13 -12.06
C SER A 105 -6.30 -8.81 -12.23
N PRO A 106 -6.74 -7.71 -11.60
CA PRO A 106 -6.06 -6.43 -11.75
C PRO A 106 -4.62 -6.54 -11.24
N CYS A 107 -3.68 -6.00 -12.02
CA CYS A 107 -2.28 -5.81 -11.63
C CYS A 107 -2.01 -4.37 -11.17
N ARG A 108 -2.95 -3.46 -11.44
CA ARG A 108 -2.89 -2.06 -11.01
C ARG A 108 -4.13 -1.71 -10.20
N ILE A 109 -3.89 -1.21 -9.00
CA ILE A 109 -4.93 -0.75 -8.09
C ILE A 109 -4.82 0.76 -7.99
N GLY A 110 -5.95 1.42 -8.11
CA GLY A 110 -6.01 2.83 -7.79
C GLY A 110 -6.59 3.04 -6.39
N LEU A 111 -6.09 4.08 -5.73
CA LEU A 111 -6.50 4.51 -4.40
C LEU A 111 -7.04 5.94 -4.49
N HIS A 112 -8.23 6.15 -3.94
CA HIS A 112 -8.84 7.45 -3.81
C HIS A 112 -9.14 7.74 -2.35
N LEU A 113 -8.54 8.82 -1.85
CA LEU A 113 -8.79 9.37 -0.53
C LEU A 113 -9.58 10.67 -0.69
N HIS A 114 -10.74 10.74 -0.04
CA HIS A 114 -11.45 11.99 0.21
C HIS A 114 -11.46 12.20 1.73
N TRP A 115 -10.53 13.03 2.20
CA TRP A 115 -10.23 13.15 3.62
C TRP A 115 -11.43 13.70 4.41
N GLU A 116 -12.03 14.80 3.95
CA GLU A 116 -13.16 15.47 4.61
C GLU A 116 -14.41 14.60 4.60
N GLY A 117 -14.68 13.93 3.48
CA GLY A 117 -15.78 12.98 3.34
C GLY A 117 -15.55 11.65 4.05
N GLY A 118 -14.37 11.43 4.63
CA GLY A 118 -14.04 10.20 5.35
C GLY A 118 -14.07 8.95 4.48
N LEU A 119 -13.69 9.06 3.20
CA LEU A 119 -13.72 7.95 2.26
C LEU A 119 -12.30 7.55 1.86
N LEU A 120 -12.00 6.26 1.98
CA LEU A 120 -10.87 5.61 1.33
C LEU A 120 -11.41 4.50 0.42
N ALA A 121 -11.21 4.62 -0.89
CA ALA A 121 -11.68 3.67 -1.87
C ALA A 121 -10.51 3.08 -2.68
N PHE A 122 -10.61 1.79 -2.96
CA PHE A 122 -9.74 1.02 -3.84
C PHE A 122 -10.54 0.62 -5.07
N TYR A 123 -10.00 0.83 -6.26
CA TYR A 123 -10.66 0.48 -7.52
C TYR A 123 -9.68 -0.19 -8.47
N ARG A 124 -10.22 -0.90 -9.46
CA ARG A 124 -9.43 -1.37 -10.58
C ARG A 124 -9.02 -0.15 -11.41
N ALA A 125 -7.73 0.05 -11.65
CA ALA A 125 -7.28 1.23 -12.38
C ALA A 125 -7.69 1.23 -13.86
N ASP A 126 -7.98 0.05 -14.44
CA ASP A 126 -8.40 -0.11 -15.82
C ASP A 126 -9.87 0.28 -16.06
N SER A 127 -10.77 -0.12 -15.14
CA SER A 127 -12.22 0.03 -15.31
C SER A 127 -12.87 1.02 -14.36
N MET A 128 -12.14 1.54 -13.36
CA MET A 128 -12.66 2.35 -12.25
C MET A 128 -13.72 1.62 -11.40
N GLU A 129 -13.85 0.29 -11.53
CA GLU A 129 -14.74 -0.50 -10.69
C GLU A 129 -14.22 -0.56 -9.25
N VAL A 130 -15.09 -0.24 -8.29
CA VAL A 130 -14.74 -0.27 -6.86
C VAL A 130 -14.48 -1.71 -6.42
N ILE A 131 -13.29 -1.92 -5.86
CA ILE A 131 -12.86 -3.18 -5.25
C ILE A 131 -13.27 -3.18 -3.77
N HIS A 132 -13.01 -2.08 -3.08
CA HIS A 132 -13.32 -1.93 -1.66
C HIS A 132 -13.45 -0.45 -1.29
N GLU A 133 -14.34 -0.13 -0.36
CA GLU A 133 -14.39 1.20 0.24
C GLU A 133 -14.52 1.13 1.75
N VAL A 134 -13.86 2.06 2.42
CA VAL A 134 -13.94 2.29 3.86
C VAL A 134 -14.47 3.70 4.08
N ARG A 135 -15.48 3.81 4.93
CA ARG A 135 -16.03 5.08 5.39
C ARG A 135 -15.70 5.28 6.87
N LYS A 136 -14.81 6.23 7.16
CA LYS A 136 -14.38 6.56 8.51
C LYS A 136 -13.97 8.03 8.57
N ARG A 137 -14.34 8.71 9.66
CA ARG A 137 -13.84 10.07 9.92
C ARG A 137 -12.38 9.99 10.34
N PHE A 138 -11.50 10.67 9.61
CA PHE A 138 -10.07 10.74 9.93
C PHE A 138 -9.82 11.89 10.91
N SER A 139 -8.99 11.64 11.92
CA SER A 139 -8.62 12.62 12.95
C SER A 139 -7.13 12.96 12.95
N GLN A 140 -6.34 12.26 12.13
CA GLN A 140 -4.90 12.46 11.95
C GLN A 140 -4.55 12.37 10.47
N PRO A 141 -3.39 12.93 10.04
CA PRO A 141 -2.90 12.76 8.68
C PRO A 141 -2.73 11.29 8.32
N LEU A 142 -3.11 10.92 7.09
CA LEU A 142 -2.89 9.59 6.56
C LEU A 142 -1.62 9.56 5.73
N TYR A 143 -0.77 8.57 5.99
CA TYR A 143 0.42 8.29 5.21
C TYR A 143 0.15 7.09 4.32
N PRO A 144 0.28 7.19 2.99
CA PRO A 144 0.34 6.00 2.15
C PRO A 144 1.51 5.12 2.61
N ALA A 145 1.26 3.82 2.67
CA ALA A 145 2.28 2.84 3.00
C ALA A 145 2.28 1.77 1.91
N MET A 146 3.48 1.32 1.54
CA MET A 146 3.64 0.19 0.63
C MET A 146 4.35 -0.94 1.35
N TRP A 147 4.10 -2.16 0.89
CA TRP A 147 4.71 -3.33 1.46
C TRP A 147 4.88 -4.40 0.38
N VAL A 148 6.02 -5.10 0.40
CA VAL A 148 6.38 -6.17 -0.55
C VAL A 148 6.89 -7.35 0.26
N GLY A 149 6.51 -8.56 -0.13
CA GLY A 149 6.85 -9.77 0.62
C GLY A 149 7.57 -10.79 -0.18
N TYR A 150 8.13 -11.72 0.56
CA TYR A 150 8.72 -12.92 0.00
C TYR A 150 7.63 -13.76 -0.66
N CYS A 151 7.57 -13.74 -1.99
CA CYS A 151 7.22 -14.94 -2.73
C CYS A 151 8.39 -15.92 -2.54
N ASN A 152 8.20 -16.92 -1.69
CA ASN A 152 8.95 -18.16 -1.85
C ASN A 152 8.36 -18.84 -3.10
N ASP A 153 8.78 -18.39 -4.28
CA ASP A 153 8.68 -19.22 -5.48
C ASP A 153 9.74 -20.33 -5.33
N ARG A 154 9.40 -21.31 -4.49
CA ARG A 154 9.88 -22.68 -4.64
C ARG A 154 8.70 -23.48 -5.19
N LEU A 155 8.66 -23.61 -6.50
CA LEU A 155 9.08 -24.83 -7.23
C LEU A 155 9.25 -24.50 -8.71
#